data_AF-A0AAW3ZLG2-F1
#
_entry.id   AF-A0AAW3ZLG2-F1
#
_cell.length_a   1.000
_cell.length_b   1.000
_cell.length_c   1.000
_cell.angle_alpha   90.00
_cell.angle_beta   90.00
_cell.angle_gamma   90.00
#
_symmetry.space_group_name_H-M   'P 1'
#
loop_
_entity.id
_entity.type
_entity.pdbx_description
1 polymer ?
#
loop_
_entity_poly.entity_id
_entity_poly.type
_entity_poly.pdbx_seq_one_letter_code
_entity_poly.pdbx_strand_id
1 'polypeptide(L)'
;MDEKEMSQVRKQALMGRLLILVLTALSFGADAQDAYWRACHGCNPNSYSSLAVQAHGSVTNVYDFRNNRIATFLAQCGIGNQPRSQPRTTASQLAARQRCVMESMPTSVDDSEFYSQAYQVWIETRGTMKVNLDLSPSQLGIGDSGVYEFIGNVNYRIRFGDALAAGNVPGLSAAASFLGSRASAAMGFTDGLVTVVRINFSGGQGGSAQIECTPPTGCRYIQGSARDQRGQIVPEENSGSYAGTYYFGDDRNASNRFIDHMRNMGVQIVGSNARLYEWTCTFNGQTLTCKQRPAPL
;
A
#
# COMPACT_ATOMS: atom_id res chain seq x y z
N MET A 1 -25.08 37.35 10.22
CA MET A 1 -24.74 36.23 11.11
C MET A 1 -23.36 36.51 11.64
N ASP A 2 -23.27 36.77 12.94
CA ASP A 2 -22.12 37.44 13.56
C ASP A 2 -20.95 36.46 13.77
N GLU A 3 -19.71 36.92 13.71
CA GLU A 3 -18.51 36.05 13.76
C GLU A 3 -18.41 35.25 15.08
N LYS A 4 -19.07 35.74 16.13
CA LYS A 4 -19.24 35.06 17.42
C LYS A 4 -20.23 33.89 17.36
N GLU A 5 -21.28 33.96 16.54
CA GLU A 5 -22.25 32.86 16.38
C GLU A 5 -21.63 31.68 15.62
N MET A 6 -20.80 31.93 14.60
CA MET A 6 -20.09 30.85 13.89
C MET A 6 -19.07 30.11 14.78
N SER A 7 -18.46 30.80 15.74
CA SER A 7 -17.54 30.18 16.72
C SER A 7 -18.26 29.24 17.68
N GLN A 8 -19.47 29.60 18.12
CA GLN A 8 -20.29 28.77 19.01
C GLN A 8 -20.83 27.52 18.30
N VAL A 9 -21.29 27.64 17.06
CA VAL A 9 -21.76 26.48 16.26
C VAL A 9 -20.61 25.50 15.98
N ARG A 10 -19.39 26.00 15.70
CA ARG A 10 -18.20 25.15 15.53
C ARG A 10 -17.80 24.44 16.83
N LYS A 11 -17.90 25.09 17.99
CA LYS A 11 -17.61 24.46 19.29
C LYS A 11 -18.64 23.40 19.68
N GLN A 12 -19.93 23.62 19.38
CA GLN A 12 -20.98 22.62 19.63
C GLN A 12 -20.90 21.42 18.66
N ALA A 13 -20.51 21.64 17.40
CA ALA A 13 -20.27 20.55 16.45
C ALA A 13 -19.02 19.72 16.79
N LEU A 14 -17.98 20.34 17.36
CA LEU A 14 -16.78 19.62 17.83
C LEU A 14 -17.05 18.83 19.10
N MET A 15 -17.78 19.39 20.08
CA MET A 15 -18.13 18.66 21.31
C MET A 15 -19.12 17.52 21.05
N GLY A 16 -20.07 17.68 20.13
CA GLY A 16 -21.00 16.61 19.75
C GLY A 16 -20.29 15.42 19.09
N ARG A 17 -19.25 15.67 18.28
CA ARG A 17 -18.44 14.61 17.64
C ARG A 17 -17.46 13.96 18.61
N LEU A 18 -16.91 14.70 19.56
CA LEU A 18 -16.04 14.13 20.60
C LEU A 18 -16.82 13.24 21.58
N LEU A 19 -18.05 13.62 21.93
CA LEU A 19 -18.88 12.84 22.86
C LEU A 19 -19.36 11.52 22.24
N ILE A 20 -19.66 11.50 20.93
CA ILE A 20 -20.06 10.27 20.22
C ILE A 20 -18.87 9.30 20.07
N LEU A 21 -17.65 9.81 19.88
CA LEU A 21 -16.43 9.00 19.81
C LEU A 21 -16.02 8.38 21.15
N VAL A 22 -16.31 9.06 22.27
CA VAL A 22 -15.99 8.56 23.61
C VAL A 22 -17.06 7.57 24.12
N LEU A 23 -18.32 7.74 23.72
CA LEU A 23 -19.40 6.81 24.08
C LEU A 23 -19.40 5.50 23.29
N THR A 24 -18.84 5.46 22.07
CA THR A 24 -18.56 4.19 21.38
C THR A 24 -17.29 3.50 21.89
N ALA A 25 -16.35 4.21 22.49
CA ALA A 25 -15.14 3.59 23.05
C ALA A 25 -15.37 2.89 24.40
N LEU A 26 -16.40 3.28 25.16
CA LEU A 26 -16.64 2.76 26.52
C LEU A 26 -17.57 1.54 26.58
N SER A 27 -18.20 1.14 25.47
CA SER A 27 -19.01 -0.09 25.38
C SER A 27 -18.27 -1.32 24.82
N PHE A 28 -17.00 -1.18 24.44
CA PHE A 28 -16.12 -2.31 24.06
C PHE A 28 -15.01 -2.60 25.07
N GLY A 29 -15.08 -2.00 26.27
CA GLY A 29 -14.08 -2.11 27.34
C GLY A 29 -14.18 -3.35 28.22
N ALA A 30 -14.67 -4.48 27.71
CA ALA A 30 -14.58 -5.78 28.37
C ALA A 30 -13.87 -6.74 27.39
N ASP A 31 -12.56 -6.89 27.59
CA ASP A 31 -11.67 -7.83 26.90
C ASP A 31 -11.96 -7.96 25.40
N ALA A 32 -11.57 -6.96 24.61
CA ALA A 32 -11.35 -7.15 23.17
C ALA A 32 -10.23 -8.19 23.00
N GLN A 33 -10.55 -9.46 23.12
CA GLN A 33 -9.72 -10.52 22.59
C GLN A 33 -9.58 -10.23 21.10
N ASP A 34 -8.36 -9.96 20.64
CA ASP A 34 -8.05 -9.73 19.23
C ASP A 34 -8.74 -10.82 18.39
N ALA A 35 -9.79 -10.42 17.66
CA ALA A 35 -10.52 -11.35 16.83
C ALA A 35 -9.62 -11.75 15.66
N TYR A 36 -9.27 -13.03 15.56
CA TYR A 36 -8.40 -13.54 14.52
C TYR A 36 -9.19 -13.73 13.22
N TRP A 37 -8.68 -13.20 12.11
CA TRP A 37 -9.36 -13.30 10.81
C TRP A 37 -8.74 -14.37 9.92
N ARG A 38 -9.57 -15.21 9.32
CA ARG A 38 -9.17 -16.25 8.37
C ARG A 38 -9.94 -16.08 7.06
N ALA A 39 -9.18 -15.95 5.99
CA ALA A 39 -9.65 -15.88 4.62
C ALA A 39 -9.87 -17.28 4.03
N CYS A 40 -10.97 -17.45 3.31
CA CYS A 40 -11.37 -18.72 2.70
C CYS A 40 -12.10 -18.44 1.37
N HIS A 41 -11.80 -19.16 0.30
CA HIS A 41 -12.45 -18.92 -1.00
C HIS A 41 -13.29 -20.14 -1.43
N GLY A 42 -14.60 -20.10 -1.14
CA GLY A 42 -15.54 -21.17 -1.47
C GLY A 42 -15.32 -22.44 -0.66
N CYS A 43 -14.85 -22.32 0.59
CA CYS A 43 -14.66 -23.50 1.42
C CYS A 43 -16.01 -24.11 1.77
N ASN A 44 -16.00 -25.41 2.02
CA ASN A 44 -17.18 -26.06 2.57
C ASN A 44 -17.49 -25.42 3.93
N PRO A 45 -18.74 -25.01 4.23
CA PRO A 45 -19.11 -24.49 5.54
C PRO A 45 -18.70 -25.41 6.71
N ASN A 46 -18.65 -26.72 6.47
CA ASN A 46 -18.19 -27.71 7.45
C ASN A 46 -16.68 -27.61 7.78
N SER A 47 -15.91 -26.90 6.96
CA SER A 47 -14.46 -26.68 7.16
C SER A 47 -14.13 -25.35 7.87
N TYR A 48 -15.12 -24.50 8.11
CA TYR A 48 -14.86 -23.22 8.79
C TYR A 48 -14.37 -23.43 10.23
N SER A 49 -14.96 -24.39 10.95
CA SER A 49 -14.54 -24.70 12.32
C SER A 49 -13.09 -25.20 12.38
N SER A 50 -12.63 -25.98 11.41
CA SER A 50 -11.23 -26.46 11.38
C SER A 50 -10.23 -25.35 11.06
N LEU A 51 -10.60 -24.38 10.22
CA LEU A 51 -9.81 -23.16 9.99
C LEU A 51 -9.74 -22.29 11.25
N ALA A 52 -10.81 -22.28 12.05
CA ALA A 52 -10.89 -21.53 13.29
C ALA A 52 -10.12 -22.18 14.45
N VAL A 53 -10.10 -23.52 14.55
CA VAL A 53 -9.34 -24.26 15.58
C VAL A 53 -7.85 -23.94 15.58
N GLN A 54 -7.27 -23.59 14.42
CA GLN A 54 -5.86 -23.24 14.30
C GLN A 54 -5.48 -21.87 14.90
N ALA A 55 -6.45 -21.09 15.41
CA ALA A 55 -6.22 -19.73 15.92
C ALA A 55 -6.11 -19.63 17.46
N HIS A 56 -6.24 -20.75 18.21
CA HIS A 56 -6.01 -20.87 19.66
C HIS A 56 -6.60 -19.76 20.56
N GLY A 57 -7.79 -19.99 21.12
CA GLY A 57 -8.24 -19.34 22.37
C GLY A 57 -8.83 -17.93 22.24
N SER A 58 -9.09 -17.45 21.03
CA SER A 58 -9.73 -16.16 20.76
C SER A 58 -10.98 -16.31 19.88
N VAL A 59 -11.74 -15.22 19.76
CA VAL A 59 -12.78 -15.10 18.72
C VAL A 59 -12.10 -15.22 17.36
N THR A 60 -12.57 -16.13 16.51
CA THR A 60 -12.06 -16.31 15.15
C THR A 60 -13.17 -16.11 14.14
N ASN A 61 -12.95 -15.19 13.21
CA ASN A 61 -13.85 -14.95 12.09
C ASN A 61 -13.30 -15.66 10.85
N VAL A 62 -14.08 -16.57 10.28
CA VAL A 62 -13.78 -17.20 8.99
C VAL A 62 -14.67 -16.54 7.95
N TYR A 63 -14.05 -15.85 6.99
CA TYR A 63 -14.77 -15.23 5.89
C TYR A 63 -14.62 -16.06 4.61
N ASP A 64 -15.76 -16.52 4.08
CA ASP A 64 -15.84 -17.14 2.76
C ASP A 64 -16.18 -16.10 1.69
N PHE A 65 -15.16 -15.73 0.93
CA PHE A 65 -15.23 -14.76 -0.16
C PHE A 65 -16.22 -15.16 -1.26
N ARG A 66 -16.30 -16.45 -1.62
CA ARG A 66 -17.13 -16.90 -2.75
C ARG A 66 -18.62 -16.91 -2.38
N ASN A 67 -18.90 -17.29 -1.14
CA ASN A 67 -20.27 -17.40 -0.62
C ASN A 67 -20.73 -16.15 0.12
N ASN A 68 -19.90 -15.10 0.17
CA ASN A 68 -20.11 -13.84 0.89
C ASN A 68 -20.66 -14.05 2.30
N ARG A 69 -20.00 -14.92 3.08
CA ARG A 69 -20.49 -15.33 4.39
C ARG A 69 -19.36 -15.28 5.42
N ILE A 70 -19.67 -14.73 6.59
CA ILE A 70 -18.84 -14.86 7.77
C ILE A 70 -19.41 -15.98 8.64
N ALA A 71 -18.51 -16.77 9.20
CA ALA A 71 -18.80 -17.58 10.36
C ALA A 71 -17.86 -17.15 11.49
N THR A 72 -18.44 -16.67 12.59
CA THR A 72 -17.71 -16.33 13.81
C THR A 72 -17.71 -17.53 14.73
N PHE A 73 -16.54 -17.85 15.26
CA PHE A 73 -16.36 -18.92 16.21
C PHE A 73 -15.71 -18.38 17.48
N LEU A 74 -16.20 -18.80 18.64
CA LEU A 74 -15.50 -18.60 19.90
C LEU A 74 -14.89 -19.93 20.31
N ALA A 75 -13.57 -19.92 20.55
CA ALA A 75 -12.89 -21.03 21.19
C ALA A 75 -13.17 -21.01 22.69
N GLN A 76 -14.17 -21.76 23.15
CA GLN A 76 -14.39 -21.96 24.58
C GLN A 76 -13.45 -23.06 25.07
N CYS A 77 -12.33 -22.65 25.65
CA CYS A 77 -11.40 -23.57 26.30
C CYS A 77 -11.79 -23.71 27.78
N GLY A 78 -12.63 -24.70 28.08
CA GLY A 78 -13.05 -25.05 29.44
C GLY A 78 -12.39 -26.33 29.97
N ILE A 79 -12.31 -26.44 31.30
CA ILE A 79 -12.18 -27.75 31.96
C ILE A 79 -13.55 -28.41 31.79
N GLY A 80 -13.67 -29.37 30.87
CA GLY A 80 -14.96 -29.96 30.51
C GLY A 80 -15.78 -30.38 31.74
N ASN A 81 -17.08 -30.09 31.72
CA ASN A 81 -18.04 -30.58 32.71
C ASN A 81 -18.08 -32.12 32.66
N GLN A 82 -17.20 -32.78 33.41
CA GLN A 82 -17.35 -34.21 33.68
C GLN A 82 -18.37 -34.42 34.79
N PRO A 83 -19.21 -35.48 34.70
CA PRO A 83 -20.02 -35.91 35.82
C PRO A 83 -19.14 -36.14 37.05
N ARG A 84 -19.65 -35.70 38.22
CA ARG A 84 -18.94 -35.42 39.48
C ARG A 84 -18.33 -36.64 40.19
N SER A 85 -18.05 -37.73 39.49
CA SER A 85 -17.75 -39.06 40.06
C SER A 85 -16.42 -39.66 39.61
N GLN A 86 -15.35 -38.87 39.44
CA GLN A 86 -13.99 -39.42 39.30
C GLN A 86 -12.97 -38.80 40.27
N PRO A 87 -12.05 -39.61 40.82
CA PRO A 87 -11.11 -39.19 41.86
C PRO A 87 -10.05 -38.22 41.32
N ARG A 88 -9.59 -37.33 42.22
CA ARG A 88 -8.59 -36.26 42.02
C ARG A 88 -7.48 -36.65 41.04
N THR A 89 -7.52 -36.08 39.86
CA THR A 89 -6.43 -36.10 38.87
C THR A 89 -5.33 -35.10 39.29
N THR A 90 -4.08 -35.48 39.08
CA THR A 90 -2.91 -34.63 39.35
C THR A 90 -2.85 -33.43 38.40
N ALA A 91 -2.20 -32.33 38.82
CA ALA A 91 -2.08 -31.09 38.04
C ALA A 91 -1.51 -31.29 36.61
N SER A 92 -0.66 -32.32 36.40
CA SER A 92 -0.14 -32.71 35.10
C SER A 92 -1.17 -33.31 34.14
N GLN A 93 -2.28 -33.87 34.66
CA GLN A 93 -3.38 -34.41 33.86
C GLN A 93 -4.45 -33.35 33.52
N LEU A 94 -4.51 -32.25 34.27
CA LEU A 94 -5.37 -31.10 33.93
C LEU A 94 -4.82 -30.33 32.71
N ALA A 95 -3.51 -30.20 32.58
CA ALA A 95 -2.87 -29.52 31.44
C ALA A 95 -3.08 -30.25 30.10
N ALA A 96 -3.22 -31.59 30.12
CA ALA A 96 -3.45 -32.40 28.92
C ALA A 96 -4.92 -32.50 28.47
N ARG A 97 -5.86 -31.86 29.20
CA ARG A 97 -7.32 -32.06 29.02
C ARG A 97 -8.13 -30.78 28.78
N GLN A 98 -7.49 -29.64 28.47
CA GLN A 98 -8.21 -28.50 27.91
C GLN A 98 -8.70 -28.86 26.50
N ARG A 99 -9.94 -29.33 26.39
CA ARG A 99 -10.64 -29.44 25.11
C ARG A 99 -11.28 -28.09 24.82
N CYS A 100 -10.73 -27.36 23.86
CA CYS A 100 -11.40 -26.20 23.30
C CYS A 100 -12.52 -26.69 22.39
N VAL A 101 -13.76 -26.32 22.70
CA VAL A 101 -14.91 -26.53 21.81
C VAL A 101 -15.13 -25.23 21.06
N MET A 102 -15.27 -25.33 19.74
CA MET A 102 -15.62 -24.17 18.91
C MET A 102 -17.15 -24.05 18.88
N GLU A 103 -17.66 -22.94 19.41
CA GLU A 103 -19.07 -22.61 19.31
C GLU A 103 -19.27 -21.57 18.22
N SER A 104 -20.18 -21.85 17.28
CA SER A 104 -20.55 -20.89 16.24
C SER A 104 -21.41 -19.79 16.86
N MET A 105 -21.00 -18.54 16.71
CA MET A 105 -21.77 -17.40 17.18
C MET A 105 -22.71 -16.90 16.08
N PRO A 106 -23.94 -16.46 16.43
CA PRO A 106 -24.75 -15.71 15.50
C PRO A 106 -24.00 -14.42 15.13
N THR A 107 -23.70 -14.26 13.85
CA THR A 107 -23.08 -13.04 13.31
C THR A 107 -24.06 -11.89 13.42
N SER A 108 -23.85 -11.00 14.40
CA SER A 108 -24.70 -9.83 14.65
C SER A 108 -24.25 -8.58 13.88
N VAL A 109 -23.27 -8.70 12.99
CA VAL A 109 -22.70 -7.54 12.28
C VAL A 109 -23.16 -7.58 10.83
N ASP A 110 -24.07 -6.66 10.49
CA ASP A 110 -24.52 -6.39 9.13
C ASP A 110 -23.43 -5.60 8.37
N ASP A 111 -22.28 -6.22 8.21
CA ASP A 111 -21.15 -5.72 7.44
C ASP A 111 -21.19 -6.29 6.01
N SER A 112 -22.35 -6.80 5.58
CA SER A 112 -22.54 -7.47 4.28
C SER A 112 -22.09 -6.59 3.10
N GLU A 113 -22.30 -5.27 3.20
CA GLU A 113 -21.81 -4.29 2.24
C GLU A 113 -20.28 -4.22 2.22
N PHE A 114 -19.63 -4.09 3.38
CA PHE A 114 -18.17 -4.07 3.50
C PHE A 114 -17.51 -5.29 2.84
N TYR A 115 -18.03 -6.47 3.14
CA TYR A 115 -17.52 -7.74 2.63
C TYR A 115 -17.74 -7.92 1.14
N SER A 116 -18.91 -7.49 0.64
CA SER A 116 -19.17 -7.47 -0.79
C SER A 116 -18.16 -6.60 -1.54
N GLN A 117 -17.81 -5.43 -0.98
CA GLN A 117 -16.80 -4.54 -1.56
C GLN A 117 -15.40 -5.15 -1.44
N ALA A 118 -15.06 -5.76 -0.30
CA ALA A 118 -13.78 -6.45 -0.13
C ALA A 118 -13.58 -7.58 -1.16
N TYR A 119 -14.63 -8.35 -1.43
CA TYR A 119 -14.61 -9.40 -2.43
C TYR A 119 -14.45 -8.87 -3.85
N GLN A 120 -15.11 -7.76 -4.20
CA GLN A 120 -14.89 -7.11 -5.50
C GLN A 120 -13.45 -6.70 -5.68
N VAL A 121 -12.82 -6.10 -4.66
CA VAL A 121 -11.38 -5.76 -4.74
C VAL A 121 -10.51 -7.00 -4.88
N TRP A 122 -10.84 -8.09 -4.18
CA TRP A 122 -10.11 -9.35 -4.32
C TRP A 122 -10.19 -9.87 -5.77
N ILE A 123 -11.36 -9.82 -6.41
CA ILE A 123 -11.51 -10.20 -7.82
C ILE A 123 -10.69 -9.27 -8.72
N GLU A 124 -10.86 -7.95 -8.56
CA GLU A 124 -10.20 -6.93 -9.37
C GLU A 124 -8.67 -7.01 -9.29
N THR A 125 -8.14 -7.28 -8.08
CA THR A 125 -6.71 -7.40 -7.82
C THR A 125 -6.18 -8.83 -7.97
N ARG A 126 -7.03 -9.79 -8.37
CA ARG A 126 -6.72 -11.22 -8.45
C ARG A 126 -6.11 -11.77 -7.15
N GLY A 127 -6.61 -11.28 -6.02
CA GLY A 127 -6.19 -11.66 -4.67
C GLY A 127 -4.87 -11.08 -4.19
N THR A 128 -4.20 -10.24 -4.98
CA THR A 128 -2.93 -9.63 -4.57
C THR A 128 -3.12 -8.44 -3.64
N MET A 129 -4.30 -7.81 -3.65
CA MET A 129 -4.54 -6.52 -2.99
C MET A 129 -3.56 -5.43 -3.46
N LYS A 130 -3.07 -5.59 -4.70
CA LYS A 130 -2.21 -4.64 -5.38
C LYS A 130 -2.90 -4.16 -6.65
N VAL A 131 -2.96 -2.85 -6.83
CA VAL A 131 -3.48 -2.23 -8.06
C VAL A 131 -2.33 -1.53 -8.76
N ASN A 132 -2.15 -1.82 -10.05
CA ASN A 132 -1.23 -1.09 -10.90
C ASN A 132 -2.03 -0.07 -11.72
N LEU A 133 -1.68 1.21 -11.61
CA LEU A 133 -2.33 2.28 -12.37
C LEU A 133 -1.30 2.97 -13.26
N ASP A 134 -1.65 3.19 -14.52
CA ASP A 134 -0.83 3.95 -15.47
C ASP A 134 -1.44 5.36 -15.61
N LEU A 135 -0.73 6.38 -15.11
CA LEU A 135 -1.20 7.77 -15.09
C LEU A 135 -0.18 8.74 -15.68
N SER A 136 -0.64 9.81 -16.34
CA SER A 136 0.21 10.95 -16.73
C SER A 136 0.10 12.10 -15.71
N PRO A 137 1.13 12.95 -15.55
CA PRO A 137 1.04 14.13 -14.67
C PRO A 137 -0.09 15.10 -15.04
N SER A 138 -0.43 15.22 -16.31
CA SER A 138 -1.56 16.00 -16.80
C SER A 138 -2.91 15.50 -16.29
N GLN A 139 -3.10 14.18 -16.14
CA GLN A 139 -4.31 13.61 -15.55
C GLN A 139 -4.49 13.98 -14.07
N LEU A 140 -3.42 14.40 -13.40
CA LEU A 140 -3.44 14.90 -12.02
C LEU A 140 -3.40 16.43 -11.93
N GLY A 141 -3.45 17.15 -13.06
CA GLY A 141 -3.41 18.61 -13.08
C GLY A 141 -2.05 19.23 -12.74
N ILE A 142 -0.98 18.43 -12.78
CA ILE A 142 0.38 18.87 -12.39
C ILE A 142 1.14 19.50 -13.57
N GLY A 143 0.61 19.35 -14.79
CA GLY A 143 1.26 19.78 -16.03
C GLY A 143 2.32 18.78 -16.51
N ASP A 144 2.54 18.74 -17.82
CA ASP A 144 3.47 17.79 -18.41
C ASP A 144 4.92 18.18 -18.14
N SER A 145 5.70 17.22 -17.66
CA SER A 145 7.14 17.32 -17.41
C SER A 145 7.85 16.03 -17.83
N GLY A 146 9.18 16.01 -17.75
CA GLY A 146 10.00 14.85 -18.05
C GLY A 146 10.41 14.06 -16.80
N VAL A 147 10.79 12.80 -17.00
CA VAL A 147 11.29 11.95 -15.91
C VAL A 147 12.52 12.55 -15.21
N TYR A 148 13.41 13.22 -15.94
CA TYR A 148 14.60 13.86 -15.38
C TYR A 148 14.24 15.03 -14.44
N GLU A 149 13.24 15.83 -14.79
CA GLU A 149 12.76 16.91 -13.93
C GLU A 149 12.02 16.36 -12.71
N PHE A 150 11.23 15.29 -12.89
CA PHE A 150 10.61 14.59 -11.77
C PHE A 150 11.65 14.09 -10.75
N ILE A 151 12.77 13.53 -11.19
CA ILE A 151 13.85 13.07 -10.30
C ILE A 151 14.70 14.23 -9.76
N GLY A 152 14.91 15.29 -10.53
CA GLY A 152 15.67 16.47 -10.09
C GLY A 152 14.91 17.38 -9.12
N ASN A 153 13.58 17.39 -9.16
CA ASN A 153 12.75 18.38 -8.45
C ASN A 153 11.89 17.73 -7.35
N VAL A 154 12.33 17.89 -6.10
CA VAL A 154 11.60 17.40 -4.91
C VAL A 154 10.18 17.98 -4.84
N ASN A 155 9.99 19.27 -5.16
CA ASN A 155 8.67 19.91 -5.10
C ASN A 155 7.71 19.30 -6.13
N TYR A 156 8.20 18.92 -7.31
CA TYR A 156 7.39 18.26 -8.33
C TYR A 156 6.93 16.88 -7.85
N ARG A 157 7.81 16.10 -7.20
CA ARG A 157 7.44 14.81 -6.60
C ARG A 157 6.43 14.95 -5.47
N ILE A 158 6.60 15.94 -4.60
CA ILE A 158 5.67 16.21 -3.51
C ILE A 158 4.29 16.55 -4.05
N ARG A 159 4.17 17.44 -5.05
CA ARG A 159 2.89 17.75 -5.70
C ARG A 159 2.19 16.52 -6.26
N PHE A 160 2.95 15.57 -6.80
CA PHE A 160 2.42 14.30 -7.28
C PHE A 160 1.92 13.42 -6.12
N GLY A 161 2.71 13.31 -5.05
CA GLY A 161 2.30 12.63 -3.82
C GLY A 161 1.03 13.22 -3.22
N ASP A 162 0.93 14.56 -3.14
CA ASP A 162 -0.23 15.29 -2.62
C ASP A 162 -1.47 15.07 -3.48
N ALA A 163 -1.34 15.12 -4.81
CA ALA A 163 -2.45 14.88 -5.73
C ALA A 163 -3.01 13.46 -5.61
N LEU A 164 -2.14 12.46 -5.43
CA LEU A 164 -2.56 11.08 -5.18
C LEU A 164 -3.16 10.91 -3.78
N ALA A 165 -2.57 11.55 -2.77
CA ALA A 165 -3.04 11.52 -1.38
C ALA A 165 -4.40 12.21 -1.19
N ALA A 166 -4.74 13.19 -2.03
CA ALA A 166 -6.08 13.81 -2.08
C ALA A 166 -7.20 12.79 -2.42
N GLY A 167 -6.86 11.55 -2.78
CA GLY A 167 -7.77 10.41 -2.76
C GLY A 167 -8.61 10.24 -4.02
N ASN A 168 -8.47 11.12 -5.01
CA ASN A 168 -9.13 10.97 -6.31
C ASN A 168 -8.13 10.45 -7.35
N VAL A 169 -7.69 9.20 -7.18
CA VAL A 169 -6.76 8.55 -8.11
C VAL A 169 -7.55 8.03 -9.32
N PRO A 170 -7.37 8.59 -10.53
CA PRO A 170 -8.10 8.13 -11.70
C PRO A 170 -7.84 6.65 -11.98
N GLY A 171 -8.90 5.90 -12.30
CA GLY A 171 -8.80 4.46 -12.61
C GLY A 171 -8.84 3.52 -11.40
N LEU A 172 -8.89 4.04 -10.16
CA LEU A 172 -9.16 3.22 -8.98
C LEU A 172 -10.68 2.98 -8.85
N SER A 173 -11.10 1.73 -8.65
CA SER A 173 -12.53 1.40 -8.45
C SER A 173 -13.05 1.93 -7.11
N ALA A 174 -14.38 2.07 -7.00
CA ALA A 174 -15.03 2.46 -5.75
C ALA A 174 -14.78 1.45 -4.63
N ALA A 175 -14.80 0.15 -4.96
CA ALA A 175 -14.50 -0.93 -4.01
C ALA A 175 -13.05 -0.87 -3.51
N ALA A 176 -12.08 -0.62 -4.41
CA ALA A 176 -10.67 -0.50 -4.05
C ALA A 176 -10.41 0.74 -3.17
N SER A 177 -11.07 1.85 -3.50
CA SER A 177 -11.03 3.09 -2.73
C SER A 177 -11.60 2.92 -1.31
N PHE A 178 -12.63 2.10 -1.17
CA PHE A 178 -13.24 1.78 0.12
C PHE A 178 -12.29 0.99 1.03
N LEU A 179 -11.65 -0.07 0.52
CA LEU A 179 -10.70 -0.84 1.32
C LEU A 179 -9.51 0.00 1.79
N GLY A 180 -9.00 0.90 0.95
CA GLY A 180 -7.93 1.81 1.34
C GLY A 180 -8.34 2.77 2.48
N SER A 181 -9.57 3.27 2.47
CA SER A 181 -9.98 4.36 3.38
C SER A 181 -10.67 3.89 4.67
N ARG A 182 -11.28 2.70 4.69
CA ARG A 182 -12.15 2.26 5.81
C ARG A 182 -11.84 0.88 6.39
N ALA A 183 -11.21 -0.02 5.64
CA ALA A 183 -11.02 -1.40 6.08
C ALA A 183 -9.94 -1.58 7.14
N SER A 184 -8.86 -0.79 7.08
CA SER A 184 -7.78 -0.84 8.07
C SER A 184 -8.27 -0.48 9.47
N ALA A 185 -9.10 0.56 9.57
CA ALA A 185 -9.71 0.98 10.84
C ALA A 185 -10.76 0.00 11.37
N ALA A 186 -11.57 -0.61 10.49
CA ALA A 186 -12.66 -1.51 10.91
C ALA A 186 -12.19 -2.91 11.31
N MET A 187 -11.14 -3.44 10.67
CA MET A 187 -10.66 -4.80 10.91
C MET A 187 -9.30 -4.86 11.63
N GLY A 188 -8.74 -3.71 12.03
CA GLY A 188 -7.42 -3.64 12.67
C GLY A 188 -6.26 -4.03 11.74
N PHE A 189 -6.43 -3.98 10.41
CA PHE A 189 -5.30 -4.18 9.51
C PHE A 189 -4.29 -3.05 9.69
N THR A 190 -3.02 -3.44 9.83
CA THR A 190 -1.90 -2.51 9.86
C THR A 190 -1.59 -1.94 8.48
N ASP A 191 -1.92 -2.68 7.41
CA ASP A 191 -1.61 -2.32 6.03
C ASP A 191 -2.86 -2.40 5.14
N GLY A 192 -3.11 -1.34 4.37
CA GLY A 192 -4.21 -1.24 3.40
C GLY A 192 -3.87 -1.79 2.02
N LEU A 193 -4.76 -1.54 1.05
CA LEU A 193 -4.51 -1.81 -0.37
C LEU A 193 -3.23 -1.09 -0.83
N VAL A 194 -2.31 -1.80 -1.48
CA VAL A 194 -1.09 -1.18 -2.03
C VAL A 194 -1.32 -0.82 -3.49
N THR A 195 -1.33 0.46 -3.80
CA THR A 195 -1.47 0.94 -5.18
C THR A 195 -0.11 1.35 -5.72
N VAL A 196 0.36 0.67 -6.75
CA VAL A 196 1.56 1.07 -7.49
C VAL A 196 1.12 1.88 -8.70
N VAL A 197 1.37 3.18 -8.64
CA VAL A 197 1.11 4.11 -9.73
C VAL A 197 2.36 4.20 -10.59
N ARG A 198 2.30 3.70 -11.82
CA ARG A 198 3.27 4.05 -12.86
C ARG A 198 2.89 5.40 -13.45
N ILE A 199 3.80 6.35 -13.30
CA ILE A 199 3.74 7.65 -13.94
C ILE A 199 4.32 7.50 -15.34
N ASN A 200 3.55 7.87 -16.35
CA ASN A 200 3.99 7.94 -17.74
C ASN A 200 4.16 9.40 -18.13
N PHE A 201 5.38 9.80 -18.45
CA PHE A 201 5.66 11.14 -18.92
C PHE A 201 5.42 11.17 -20.43
N SER A 202 4.42 11.94 -20.89
CA SER A 202 4.03 12.04 -22.30
C SER A 202 4.67 13.22 -23.04
N GLY A 203 5.36 14.12 -22.33
CA GLY A 203 6.10 15.24 -22.94
C GLY A 203 7.39 14.78 -23.62
N GLY A 204 8.03 15.64 -24.44
CA GLY A 204 9.24 15.35 -25.24
C GLY A 204 10.51 14.88 -24.50
N GLN A 205 10.38 14.57 -23.20
CA GLN A 205 11.39 13.95 -22.35
C GLN A 205 11.04 12.52 -21.91
N GLY A 206 9.74 12.15 -22.00
CA GLY A 206 9.08 10.90 -21.64
C GLY A 206 9.70 10.01 -20.57
N GLY A 207 9.43 8.71 -20.67
CA GLY A 207 9.84 7.72 -19.68
C GLY A 207 8.75 7.42 -18.65
N SER A 208 9.14 6.73 -17.59
CA SER A 208 8.23 6.37 -16.51
C SER A 208 8.90 6.39 -15.14
N ALA A 209 8.09 6.48 -14.08
CA ALA A 209 8.50 6.35 -12.70
C ALA A 209 7.41 5.62 -11.92
N GLN A 210 7.71 5.05 -10.75
CA GLN A 210 6.71 4.38 -9.93
C GLN A 210 6.58 5.04 -8.56
N ILE A 211 5.34 5.17 -8.10
CA ILE A 211 4.97 5.59 -6.76
C ILE A 211 4.16 4.47 -6.12
N GLU A 212 4.48 4.14 -4.88
CA GLU A 212 3.68 3.25 -4.05
C GLU A 212 2.81 4.09 -3.13
N CYS A 213 1.51 3.86 -3.16
CA CYS A 213 0.54 4.47 -2.25
C CYS A 213 -0.07 3.40 -1.36
N THR A 214 0.04 3.60 -0.06
CA THR A 214 -0.58 2.74 0.94
C THR A 214 -1.44 3.62 1.83
N PRO A 215 -2.77 3.56 1.69
CA PRO A 215 -3.67 4.21 2.63
C PRO A 215 -3.58 3.58 4.04
N PRO A 216 -3.67 4.36 5.13
CA PRO A 216 -3.74 5.82 5.20
C PRO A 216 -2.35 6.50 5.20
N THR A 217 -1.27 5.72 5.20
CA THR A 217 0.13 6.16 5.31
C THR A 217 0.61 7.11 4.21
N GLY A 218 -0.08 7.17 3.06
CA GLY A 218 0.21 8.11 1.97
C GLY A 218 0.99 7.48 0.81
N CYS A 219 1.57 8.34 -0.04
CA CYS A 219 2.26 7.94 -1.26
C CYS A 219 3.76 8.25 -1.20
N ARG A 220 4.59 7.31 -1.67
CA ARG A 220 6.04 7.43 -1.70
C ARG A 220 6.61 7.03 -3.06
N TYR A 221 7.61 7.77 -3.52
CA TYR A 221 8.36 7.39 -4.71
C TYR A 221 9.14 6.09 -4.48
N ILE A 222 9.12 5.18 -5.45
CA ILE A 222 9.93 3.96 -5.44
C ILE A 222 11.30 4.29 -6.03
N GLN A 223 12.32 4.41 -5.17
CA GLN A 223 13.69 4.70 -5.58
C GLN A 223 14.20 3.68 -6.60
N GLY A 224 14.89 4.16 -7.63
CA GLY A 224 15.41 3.33 -8.72
C GLY A 224 14.35 2.82 -9.71
N SER A 225 13.09 3.25 -9.59
CA SER A 225 12.01 2.85 -10.52
C SER A 225 11.97 3.70 -11.80
N ALA A 226 12.60 4.88 -11.80
CA ALA A 226 12.58 5.78 -12.94
C ALA A 226 13.30 5.21 -14.15
N ARG A 227 12.67 5.34 -15.31
CA ARG A 227 13.17 4.91 -16.62
C ARG A 227 13.00 6.03 -17.63
N ASP A 228 13.98 6.23 -18.50
CA ASP A 228 13.84 7.12 -19.65
C ASP A 228 12.94 6.49 -20.74
N GLN A 229 12.72 7.21 -21.85
CA GLN A 229 11.92 6.73 -22.98
C GLN A 229 12.44 5.43 -23.61
N ARG A 230 13.72 5.09 -23.40
CA ARG A 230 14.38 3.88 -23.92
C ARG A 230 14.36 2.74 -22.92
N GLY A 231 13.77 2.93 -21.73
CA GLY A 231 13.76 1.94 -20.66
C GLY A 231 15.07 1.88 -19.86
N GLN A 232 15.97 2.85 -20.01
CA GLN A 232 17.21 2.93 -19.24
C GLN A 232 16.92 3.54 -17.87
N ILE A 233 17.60 3.06 -16.82
CA ILE A 233 17.45 3.63 -15.49
C ILE A 233 17.91 5.09 -15.46
N VAL A 234 17.12 5.96 -14.84
CA VAL A 234 17.54 7.35 -14.60
C VAL A 234 18.33 7.37 -13.30
N PRO A 235 19.61 7.81 -13.29
CA PRO A 235 20.37 7.89 -12.05
C PRO A 235 19.75 8.89 -11.08
N GLU A 236 19.70 8.56 -9.79
CA GLU A 236 19.03 9.40 -8.78
C GLU A 236 20.00 9.98 -7.76
N GLU A 237 21.23 9.46 -7.76
CA GLU A 237 22.31 9.87 -6.89
C GLU A 237 23.66 9.58 -7.56
N ASN A 238 24.70 10.22 -7.03
CA ASN A 238 26.08 10.00 -7.46
C ASN A 238 26.65 8.73 -6.80
N SER A 239 26.23 7.58 -7.30
CA SER A 239 26.46 6.27 -6.67
C SER A 239 26.94 5.22 -7.66
N GLY A 240 27.73 4.26 -7.17
CA GLY A 240 28.26 3.16 -7.97
C GLY A 240 27.19 2.25 -8.59
N SER A 241 25.98 2.23 -8.03
CA SER A 241 24.83 1.47 -8.57
C SER A 241 24.38 1.94 -9.95
N TYR A 242 24.74 3.17 -10.34
CA TYR A 242 24.41 3.77 -11.64
C TYR A 242 25.63 3.83 -12.60
N ALA A 243 26.70 3.08 -12.30
CA ALA A 243 27.77 2.86 -13.27
C ALA A 243 27.26 1.97 -14.41
N GLY A 244 27.62 2.32 -15.65
CA GLY A 244 27.13 1.61 -16.83
C GLY A 244 27.20 2.45 -18.10
N THR A 245 26.68 1.88 -19.18
CA THR A 245 26.60 2.54 -20.49
C THR A 245 25.18 3.00 -20.75
N TYR A 246 25.04 4.27 -21.15
CA TYR A 246 23.80 4.93 -21.51
C TYR A 246 23.83 5.26 -23.00
N TYR A 247 22.82 4.80 -23.73
CA TYR A 247 22.71 4.96 -25.18
C TYR A 247 21.47 5.77 -25.54
N PHE A 248 21.65 6.83 -26.32
CA PHE A 248 20.59 7.74 -26.73
C PHE A 248 20.23 7.64 -28.21
N GLY A 249 21.02 6.89 -29.02
CA GLY A 249 20.92 6.92 -30.49
C GLY A 249 20.83 8.35 -31.01
N ASP A 250 20.13 8.62 -32.10
CA ASP A 250 20.16 9.99 -32.68
C ASP A 250 19.42 11.08 -31.87
N ASP A 251 18.86 10.75 -30.69
CA ASP A 251 18.18 11.71 -29.81
C ASP A 251 19.18 12.54 -29.00
N ARG A 252 19.70 13.58 -29.65
CA ARG A 252 20.59 14.57 -29.03
C ARG A 252 19.95 15.27 -27.84
N ASN A 253 18.64 15.49 -27.86
CA ASN A 253 17.96 16.18 -26.77
C ASN A 253 17.92 15.30 -25.53
N ALA A 254 17.65 13.99 -25.67
CA ALA A 254 17.73 13.05 -24.56
C ALA A 254 19.14 12.97 -23.97
N SER A 255 20.17 12.91 -24.82
CA SER A 255 21.56 12.93 -24.35
C SER A 255 21.89 14.21 -23.59
N ASN A 256 21.49 15.39 -24.06
CA ASN A 256 21.77 16.64 -23.38
C ASN A 256 21.08 16.71 -22.01
N ARG A 257 19.82 16.28 -21.93
CA ARG A 257 19.07 16.24 -20.67
C ARG A 257 19.70 15.29 -19.66
N PHE A 258 20.14 14.13 -20.12
CA PHE A 258 20.91 13.21 -19.28
C PHE A 258 22.17 13.89 -18.72
N ILE A 259 22.94 14.57 -19.58
CA ILE A 259 24.15 15.28 -19.15
C ILE A 259 23.84 16.37 -18.13
N ASP A 260 22.81 17.18 -18.37
CA ASP A 260 22.41 18.25 -17.46
C ASP A 260 21.93 17.69 -16.11
N HIS A 261 21.18 16.59 -16.13
CA HIS A 261 20.76 15.85 -14.94
C HIS A 261 21.97 15.32 -14.15
N MET A 262 22.92 14.67 -14.83
CA MET A 262 24.14 14.14 -14.21
C MET A 262 25.00 15.27 -13.60
N ARG A 263 25.13 16.41 -14.28
CA ARG A 263 25.83 17.59 -13.76
C ARG A 263 25.16 18.14 -12.50
N ASN A 264 23.83 18.19 -12.47
CA ASN A 264 23.09 18.65 -11.29
C ASN A 264 23.32 17.75 -10.07
N MET A 265 23.63 16.46 -10.28
CA MET A 265 24.02 15.53 -9.22
C MET A 265 25.53 15.56 -8.88
N GLY A 266 26.29 16.49 -9.45
CA GLY A 266 27.74 16.60 -9.24
C GLY A 266 28.56 15.51 -9.92
N VAL A 267 28.00 14.82 -10.91
CA VAL A 267 28.75 13.83 -11.71
C VAL A 267 29.68 14.54 -12.67
N GLN A 268 30.94 14.10 -12.73
CA GLN A 268 31.91 14.65 -13.65
C GLN A 268 31.63 14.15 -15.08
N ILE A 269 31.50 15.08 -16.03
CA ILE A 269 31.30 14.76 -17.46
C ILE A 269 32.58 15.07 -18.22
N VAL A 270 33.10 14.07 -18.93
CA VAL A 270 34.37 14.15 -19.67
C VAL A 270 34.13 13.82 -21.14
N GLY A 271 34.38 14.79 -22.02
CA GLY A 271 34.10 14.72 -23.47
C GLY A 271 32.98 15.69 -23.88
N SER A 272 33.09 16.29 -25.07
CA SER A 272 32.17 17.34 -25.55
C SER A 272 31.85 17.24 -27.04
N ASN A 273 31.98 16.07 -27.67
CA ASN A 273 31.79 15.95 -29.11
C ASN A 273 30.31 15.80 -29.47
N ALA A 274 29.78 16.77 -30.22
CA ALA A 274 28.36 16.89 -30.57
C ALA A 274 27.76 15.79 -31.47
N ARG A 275 28.47 14.68 -31.71
CA ARG A 275 28.10 13.64 -32.69
C ARG A 275 28.04 12.22 -32.13
N LEU A 276 28.21 12.03 -30.82
CA LEU A 276 28.26 10.71 -30.21
C LEU A 276 27.21 10.58 -29.11
N TYR A 277 26.45 9.49 -29.18
CA TYR A 277 25.19 9.28 -28.46
C TYR A 277 25.29 8.21 -27.36
N GLU A 278 26.50 7.86 -26.96
CA GLU A 278 26.79 6.88 -25.94
C GLU A 278 27.66 7.50 -24.84
N TRP A 279 27.25 7.27 -23.59
CA TRP A 279 27.96 7.70 -22.39
C TRP A 279 28.30 6.50 -21.53
N THR A 280 29.57 6.32 -21.21
CA THR A 280 30.02 5.31 -20.25
C THR A 280 30.32 5.98 -18.92
N CYS A 281 29.54 5.65 -17.90
CA CYS A 281 29.71 6.13 -16.53
C CYS A 281 30.45 5.10 -15.70
N THR A 282 31.52 5.54 -15.03
CA THR A 282 32.37 4.70 -14.17
C THR A 282 32.44 5.30 -12.78
N PHE A 283 32.40 4.46 -11.75
CA PHE A 283 32.52 4.89 -10.35
C PHE A 283 33.93 4.60 -9.84
N ASN A 284 34.60 5.60 -9.29
CA ASN A 284 35.97 5.47 -8.77
C ASN A 284 36.04 5.17 -7.26
N GLY A 285 34.90 4.88 -6.62
CA GLY A 285 34.79 4.72 -5.17
C GLY A 285 34.29 5.97 -4.43
N GLN A 286 34.24 7.12 -5.09
CA GLN A 286 33.75 8.38 -4.51
C GLN A 286 32.73 9.08 -5.41
N THR A 287 33.01 9.17 -6.70
CA THR A 287 32.17 9.86 -7.67
C THR A 287 32.01 9.05 -8.95
N LEU A 288 30.86 9.20 -9.58
CA LEU A 288 30.64 8.84 -10.97
C LEU A 288 31.39 9.84 -11.85
N THR A 289 31.99 9.29 -12.90
CA THR A 289 32.53 10.04 -14.02
C THR A 289 31.96 9.44 -15.29
N CYS A 290 31.22 10.24 -16.06
CA CYS A 290 30.69 9.84 -17.35
C CYS A 290 31.57 10.36 -18.48
N LYS A 291 32.03 9.43 -19.30
CA LYS A 291 32.85 9.69 -20.47
C LYS A 291 32.05 9.43 -21.72
N GLN A 292 32.14 10.34 -22.69
CA GLN A 292 31.58 10.10 -24.00
C GLN A 292 32.37 8.98 -24.70
N ARG A 293 31.67 7.98 -25.25
CA ARG A 293 32.31 6.91 -26.02
C ARG A 293 32.08 7.14 -27.52
N PRO A 294 33.12 7.00 -28.37
CA PRO A 294 32.89 6.84 -29.80
C PRO A 294 32.08 5.56 -30.03
N ALA A 295 31.02 5.66 -30.84
CA ALA A 295 30.23 4.49 -31.22
C ALA A 295 31.17 3.45 -31.86
N PRO A 296 31.02 2.16 -31.54
CA PRO A 296 31.74 1.12 -32.25
C PRO A 296 31.39 1.23 -33.75
N LEU A 297 32.43 1.31 -34.59
CA LEU A 297 32.33 1.32 -36.05
C LEU A 297 31.69 0.04 -36.57
#